data_AF-A0A0W0VVI0-F1
#
_entry.id   AF-A0A0W0VVI0-F1
#
_cell.length_a   1.000
_cell.length_b   1.000
_cell.length_c   1.000
_cell.angle_alpha   90.00
_cell.angle_beta   90.00
_cell.angle_gamma   90.00
#
_symmetry.space_group_name_H-M   'P 1'
#
loop_
_entity.id
_entity.type
_entity.pdbx_description
1 polymer ?
#
loop_
_entity_poly.entity_id
_entity_poly.type
_entity_poly.pdbx_seq_one_letter_code
_entity_poly.pdbx_strand_id
1 'polypeptide(L)'
;MLCVKNEETANLLVKMLPQIGVIGHTQVSMVNDTPHGEDGVYFYTTNEDRVQTSSVPMIGVEDIVSLPKGQAFVLVNGGNVYKIRIPLSSNR
;
A
#
# COMPACT_ATOMS: atom_id res chain seq x y z
N MET A 1 15.51 -1.16 -22.70
CA MET A 1 15.04 -1.45 -21.34
C MET A 1 14.00 -0.40 -20.99
N LEU A 2 12.78 -0.77 -20.59
CA LEU A 2 11.65 0.17 -20.42
C LEU A 2 11.44 0.62 -18.96
N CYS A 3 12.32 0.20 -18.02
CA CYS A 3 12.24 0.61 -16.63
C CYS A 3 13.14 1.82 -16.35
N VAL A 4 12.66 2.72 -15.48
CA VAL A 4 13.42 3.87 -15.00
C VAL A 4 14.45 3.38 -13.98
N LYS A 5 15.72 3.79 -14.14
CA LYS A 5 16.82 3.38 -13.25
C LYS A 5 17.25 4.46 -12.26
N ASN A 6 16.93 5.72 -12.53
CA ASN A 6 17.22 6.82 -11.63
C ASN A 6 16.03 7.06 -10.69
N GLU A 7 16.30 7.10 -9.39
CA GLU A 7 15.32 7.39 -8.36
C GLU A 7 14.71 8.79 -8.53
N GLU A 8 15.51 9.79 -8.90
CA GLU A 8 15.03 11.17 -9.09
C GLU A 8 13.95 11.26 -10.16
N THR A 9 14.16 10.55 -11.28
CA THR A 9 13.20 10.50 -12.39
C THR A 9 11.93 9.75 -11.98
N ALA A 10 12.06 8.65 -11.23
CA ALA A 10 10.91 7.90 -10.73
C ALA A 10 10.09 8.73 -9.73
N ASN A 11 10.74 9.48 -8.84
CA ASN A 11 10.07 10.38 -7.90
C ASN A 11 9.31 11.50 -8.62
N LEU A 12 9.87 12.05 -9.70
CA LEU A 12 9.19 13.04 -10.54
C LEU A 12 7.91 12.47 -11.18
N LEU A 13 7.92 11.21 -11.63
CA LEU A 13 6.74 10.54 -12.16
C LEU A 13 5.68 10.26 -11.08
N VAL A 14 6.09 9.84 -9.88
CA VAL A 14 5.18 9.62 -8.75
C VAL A 14 4.49 10.93 -8.34
N LYS A 15 5.22 12.05 -8.33
CA LYS A 15 4.67 13.38 -8.00
C LYS A 15 3.63 13.88 -9.00
N MET A 16 3.62 13.36 -10.23
CA MET A 16 2.59 13.70 -11.23
C MET A 16 1.27 12.95 -10.99
N LEU A 17 1.25 11.96 -10.10
CA LEU A 17 0.08 11.15 -9.78
C LEU A 17 -0.62 11.66 -8.51
N PRO A 18 -1.94 11.51 -8.39
CA PRO A 18 -2.66 11.89 -7.18
C PRO A 18 -2.31 10.97 -6.01
N GLN A 19 -2.42 11.52 -4.80
CA GLN A 19 -2.43 10.71 -3.59
C GLN A 19 -3.81 10.08 -3.39
N ILE A 20 -3.83 8.89 -2.80
CA ILE A 20 -5.05 8.14 -2.50
C ILE A 20 -5.17 7.91 -1.00
N GLY A 21 -6.41 7.97 -0.49
CA GLY A 21 -6.72 7.59 0.88
C GLY A 21 -6.86 6.08 0.99
N VAL A 22 -6.07 5.46 1.86
CA VAL A 22 -6.16 4.03 2.19
C VAL A 22 -6.75 3.91 3.59
N ILE A 23 -7.75 3.05 3.72
CA ILE A 23 -8.37 2.72 5.00
C ILE A 23 -7.69 1.46 5.51
N GLY A 24 -6.95 1.60 6.62
CA GLY A 24 -6.36 0.50 7.35
C GLY A 24 -7.24 0.09 8.51
N HIS A 25 -7.45 -1.22 8.66
CA HIS A 25 -8.11 -1.81 9.82
C HIS A 25 -7.04 -2.48 10.69
N THR A 26 -6.91 -2.01 11.93
CA THR A 26 -6.01 -2.60 12.91
C THR A 26 -6.85 -3.16 14.05
N GLN A 27 -6.91 -4.48 14.15
CA GLN A 27 -7.56 -5.14 15.27
C GLN A 27 -6.64 -5.10 16.50
N VAL A 28 -7.19 -4.68 17.63
CA VAL A 28 -6.49 -4.62 18.91
C VAL A 28 -7.26 -5.42 19.94
N SER A 29 -6.60 -6.41 20.52
CA SER A 29 -7.09 -7.17 21.66
C SER A 29 -6.27 -6.84 22.90
N MET A 30 -6.92 -6.51 24.00
CA MET A 30 -6.27 -6.33 25.30
C MET A 30 -6.90 -7.26 26.33
N VAL A 31 -6.05 -7.76 27.23
CA VAL A 31 -6.45 -8.49 28.43
C VAL A 31 -5.90 -7.75 29.63
N ASN A 32 -6.75 -7.53 30.64
CA ASN A 32 -6.37 -6.94 31.91
C ASN A 32 -6.64 -7.95 33.02
N ASP A 33 -5.62 -8.23 33.83
CA ASP A 33 -5.69 -9.13 34.97
C ASP A 33 -5.99 -8.33 36.24
N THR A 34 -7.01 -8.72 36.99
CA THR A 34 -7.42 -8.03 38.22
C THR A 34 -6.93 -8.78 39.46
N PRO A 35 -6.26 -8.11 40.41
CA PRO A 35 -5.97 -8.71 41.71
C PRO A 35 -7.30 -9.08 42.38
N HIS A 36 -7.39 -10.28 42.97
CA HIS A 36 -8.61 -10.80 43.61
C HIS A 36 -9.32 -9.75 44.46
N GLY A 37 -10.41 -9.19 43.92
CA GLY A 37 -11.42 -8.47 44.67
C GLY A 37 -12.55 -9.43 45.05
N GLU A 38 -13.35 -9.05 46.04
CA GLU A 38 -14.49 -9.84 46.56
C GLU A 38 -15.52 -10.24 45.48
N ASP A 39 -15.47 -9.63 44.29
CA ASP A 39 -16.41 -9.79 43.18
C ASP A 39 -16.17 -11.03 42.30
N GLY A 40 -15.09 -11.80 42.50
CA GLY A 40 -14.85 -13.08 41.81
C GLY A 40 -14.60 -12.98 40.29
N VAL A 41 -14.25 -11.80 39.77
CA VAL A 41 -13.86 -11.61 38.37
C VAL A 41 -12.34 -11.69 38.24
N TYR A 42 -11.88 -12.60 37.37
CA TYR A 42 -10.45 -12.91 37.20
C TYR A 42 -9.79 -12.14 36.06
N PHE A 43 -10.50 -11.90 34.94
CA PHE A 43 -9.95 -11.22 33.77
C PHE A 43 -10.99 -10.35 33.08
N TYR A 44 -10.55 -9.24 32.51
CA TYR A 44 -11.32 -8.42 31.59
C TYR A 44 -10.68 -8.47 30.19
N THR A 45 -11.47 -8.83 29.19
CA THR A 45 -11.03 -8.86 27.79
C THR A 45 -11.74 -7.77 26.99
N THR A 46 -10.99 -6.98 26.24
CA THR A 46 -11.54 -6.00 25.30
C THR A 46 -10.99 -6.25 23.91
N ASN A 47 -11.87 -6.20 22.91
CA ASN A 47 -11.50 -6.26 21.49
C ASN A 47 -12.04 -5.00 20.82
N GLU A 48 -11.16 -4.32 20.08
CA GLU A 48 -11.44 -3.06 19.42
C GLU A 48 -10.86 -3.10 18.01
N ASP A 49 -11.66 -2.70 17.02
CA ASP A 49 -11.18 -2.48 15.67
C ASP A 49 -10.90 -0.99 15.46
N ARG A 50 -9.63 -0.64 15.31
CA ARG A 50 -9.21 0.72 14.99
C ARG A 50 -9.21 0.91 13.49
N VAL A 51 -10.07 1.79 13.00
CA VAL A 51 -10.09 2.21 11.59
C VAL A 51 -9.29 3.50 11.45
N GLN A 52 -8.24 3.48 10.62
CA GLN A 52 -7.39 4.63 10.35
C GLN A 52 -7.35 4.92 8.86
N THR A 53 -7.40 6.20 8.51
CA THR A 53 -7.26 6.64 7.12
C THR A 53 -5.90 7.30 6.95
N SER A 54 -5.08 6.81 6.01
CA SER A 54 -3.80 7.40 5.65
C SER A 54 -3.78 7.81 4.18
N SER A 55 -3.13 8.93 3.87
CA SER A 55 -2.92 9.38 2.49
C SER A 55 -1.56 8.90 2.00
N VAL A 56 -1.55 8.09 0.95
CA VAL A 56 -0.32 7.53 0.35
C VAL A 56 -0.27 7.85 -1.15
N PRO A 57 0.92 7.95 -1.76
CA PRO A 57 1.02 8.07 -3.22
C PRO A 57 0.39 6.84 -3.88
N MET A 58 -0.30 7.03 -5.01
CA MET A 58 -0.94 5.94 -5.75
C MET A 58 0.05 4.87 -6.22
N ILE A 59 1.29 5.26 -6.52
CA ILE A 59 2.37 4.36 -6.96
C ILE A 59 3.64 4.74 -6.22
N GLY A 60 4.38 3.75 -5.71
CA GLY A 60 5.68 3.94 -5.08
C GLY A 60 6.81 4.17 -6.09
N VAL A 61 7.90 4.76 -5.63
CA VAL A 61 9.12 4.92 -6.44
C VAL A 61 9.72 3.55 -6.73
N GLU A 62 9.69 2.68 -5.73
CA GLU A 62 10.09 1.28 -5.76
C GLU A 62 9.32 0.47 -6.81
N ASP A 63 8.03 0.77 -7.02
CA ASP A 63 7.19 0.08 -7.99
C ASP A 63 7.63 0.36 -9.42
N ILE A 64 8.15 1.57 -9.69
CA ILE A 64 8.63 1.98 -11.02
C ILE A 64 10.02 1.40 -11.29
N VAL A 65 10.92 1.47 -10.30
CA VAL A 65 12.32 1.04 -10.45
C VAL A 65 12.43 -0.47 -10.57
N SER A 66 11.56 -1.21 -9.87
CA SER A 66 11.53 -2.68 -9.85
C SER A 66 10.75 -3.33 -10.99
N LEU A 67 10.22 -2.55 -11.95
CA LEU A 67 9.39 -3.08 -13.05
C LEU A 67 10.10 -4.19 -13.85
N PRO A 68 9.48 -5.39 -13.96
CA PRO A 68 9.97 -6.44 -14.83
C PRO A 68 9.97 -6.03 -16.30
N LYS A 69 10.84 -6.65 -17.11
CA LYS A 69 10.86 -6.41 -18.55
C LYS A 69 9.50 -6.78 -19.17
N GLY A 70 9.00 -5.90 -20.03
CA GLY A 70 7.68 -6.07 -20.65
C GLY A 70 6.51 -5.68 -19.76
N GLN A 71 6.73 -4.98 -18.65
CA GLN A 71 5.67 -4.32 -17.88
C GLN A 71 5.84 -2.80 -17.91
N ALA A 72 4.72 -2.08 -17.85
CA ALA A 72 4.70 -0.61 -17.82
C ALA A 72 3.46 -0.09 -17.09
N PHE A 73 3.56 1.12 -16.54
CA PHE A 73 2.41 1.91 -16.13
C PHE A 73 2.02 2.87 -17.25
N VAL A 74 0.73 2.94 -17.55
CA VAL A 74 0.19 3.82 -18.58
C VAL A 74 -0.96 4.63 -18.02
N LEU A 75 -0.95 5.92 -18.34
CA LEU A 75 -2.05 6.85 -18.09
C LEU A 75 -3.01 6.80 -19.27
N VAL A 76 -4.25 6.38 -19.04
CA VAL A 76 -5.30 6.25 -20.05
C VAL A 76 -6.48 7.15 -19.66
N ASN A 77 -7.21 7.66 -20.64
CA ASN A 77 -8.47 8.41 -20.45
C ASN A 77 -8.37 9.55 -19.43
N GLY A 78 -7.31 10.37 -19.51
CA GLY A 78 -7.22 11.62 -18.74
C GLY A 78 -6.84 11.45 -17.26
N GLY A 79 -6.28 10.32 -16.84
CA GLY A 79 -5.70 10.17 -15.50
C GLY A 79 -5.80 8.78 -14.86
N ASN A 80 -6.45 7.83 -15.52
CA ASN A 80 -6.55 6.47 -15.00
C ASN A 80 -5.22 5.74 -15.22
N VAL A 81 -4.60 5.28 -14.14
CA VAL A 81 -3.34 4.54 -14.22
C VAL A 81 -3.62 3.05 -14.33
N TYR A 82 -3.04 2.41 -15.35
CA TYR A 82 -3.09 0.97 -15.55
C TYR A 82 -1.69 0.37 -15.56
N LYS A 83 -1.54 -0.79 -14.92
CA LYS A 83 -0.36 -1.63 -15.07
C LYS A 83 -0.61 -2.60 -16.23
N ILE A 84 0.15 -2.45 -17.31
CA ILE A 84 0.00 -3.27 -18.51
C ILE A 84 1.21 -4.19 -18.71
N ARG A 85 0.98 -5.26 -19.46
CA ARG A 85 2.03 -6.13 -19.98
C ARG A 85 2.18 -5.90 -21.48
N ILE A 86 3.38 -5.52 -21.90
CA ILE A 86 3.75 -5.37 -23.30
C ILE A 86 4.28 -6.73 -23.80
N PRO A 87 3.72 -7.30 -24.88
CA PRO A 87 4.23 -8.52 -25.46
C PRO A 87 5.67 -8.27 -25.94
N LEU A 88 6.61 -9.02 -25.37
CA LEU A 88 7.98 -9.03 -25.87
C LEU A 88 7.99 -9.88 -27.14
N SER A 89 8.56 -9.37 -28.23
CA SER A 89 8.82 -10.22 -29.39
C SER A 89 9.70 -11.38 -28.94
N SER A 90 9.27 -12.61 -29.21
CA SER A 90 10.14 -13.77 -29.08
C SER A 90 11.34 -13.53 -30.00
N ASN A 91 12.51 -13.32 -29.40
CA ASN A 91 13.75 -13.41 -30.14
C ASN A 91 13.88 -14.86 -30.61
N ARG A 92 13.65 -15.09 -31.90
CA ARG A 92 14.35 -16.13 -32.64
C ARG A 92 15.76 -15.64 -32.94
#